data_AF-A0A3D0PW09-F1
#
_entry.id   AF-A0A3D0PW09-F1
#
_cell.length_a   1.000
_cell.length_b   1.000
_cell.length_c   1.000
_cell.angle_alpha   90.00
_cell.angle_beta   90.00
_cell.angle_gamma   90.00
#
_symmetry.space_group_name_H-M   'P 1'
#
loop_
_entity.id
_entity.type
_entity.pdbx_description
1 polymer ?
#
loop_
_entity_poly.entity_id
_entity_poly.type
_entity_poly.pdbx_seq_one_letter_code
_entity_poly.pdbx_strand_id
1 'polypeptide(L)'
;MAINPPVDATKTPEWAALQKHYDELQSEGISLKQWFADDADRVEKLSFDAGDLHFDLSKNLIKPETLQLFADLAKAVKLDERTKAMYSGVHINNTEDRAVLHTALRRPVEDEGKYIVDGQDTVKDVRETLDRIYAFADKVRSGEWTGVTGRKIETVVNIGIGGSDLGPVMVYEALKPYADAGISARYISNIDPNDLAEKTKG
;
A
#
# COMPACT_ATOMS: atom_id res chain seq x y z
N MET A 1 -11.77 -22.09 11.49
CA MET A 1 -12.26 -22.73 10.26
C MET A 1 -11.53 -22.08 9.10
N ALA A 2 -10.88 -22.85 8.25
CA ALA A 2 -10.19 -22.31 7.08
C ALA A 2 -11.19 -21.50 6.24
N ILE A 3 -10.80 -20.29 5.82
CA ILE A 3 -11.54 -19.51 4.83
C ILE A 3 -11.77 -20.39 3.61
N ASN A 4 -12.95 -20.28 2.99
CA ASN A 4 -13.25 -20.95 1.73
C ASN A 4 -12.06 -20.82 0.75
N PRO A 5 -11.69 -21.92 0.05
CA PRO A 5 -10.58 -21.88 -0.89
C PRO A 5 -10.80 -20.78 -1.94
N PRO A 6 -9.72 -20.16 -2.46
CA PRO A 6 -9.85 -19.19 -3.55
C PRO A 6 -10.56 -19.82 -4.74
N VAL A 7 -11.46 -19.03 -5.34
CA VAL A 7 -12.07 -19.38 -6.62
C VAL A 7 -10.97 -19.26 -7.66
N ASP A 8 -10.74 -20.33 -8.40
CA ASP A 8 -9.83 -20.33 -9.54
C ASP A 8 -10.47 -19.52 -10.67
N ALA A 9 -9.98 -18.28 -10.84
CA ALA A 9 -10.49 -17.33 -11.83
C ALA A 9 -10.59 -17.96 -13.22
N THR A 10 -9.61 -18.78 -13.61
CA THR A 10 -9.51 -19.36 -14.97
C THR A 10 -10.64 -20.33 -15.32
N LYS A 11 -11.37 -20.81 -14.33
CA LYS A 11 -12.51 -21.73 -14.48
C LYS A 11 -13.86 -21.03 -14.49
N THR A 12 -13.89 -19.71 -14.33
CA THR A 12 -15.13 -18.93 -14.28
C THR A 12 -15.62 -18.59 -15.70
N PRO A 13 -16.94 -18.49 -15.92
CA PRO A 13 -17.46 -18.01 -17.20
C PRO A 13 -17.03 -16.56 -17.50
N GLU A 14 -16.80 -15.74 -16.48
CA GLU A 14 -16.30 -14.37 -16.61
C GLU A 14 -14.87 -14.33 -17.18
N TRP A 15 -14.01 -15.29 -16.81
CA TRP A 15 -12.70 -15.45 -17.43
C TRP A 15 -12.80 -15.87 -18.90
N ALA A 16 -13.70 -16.79 -19.23
CA ALA A 16 -13.96 -17.16 -20.62
C ALA A 16 -14.50 -15.97 -21.44
N ALA A 17 -15.33 -15.10 -20.82
CA ALA A 17 -15.81 -13.87 -21.44
C ALA A 17 -14.67 -12.87 -21.70
N LEU A 18 -13.74 -12.70 -20.75
CA LEU A 18 -12.53 -11.89 -20.94
C LEU A 18 -11.64 -12.45 -22.07
N GLN A 19 -11.46 -13.77 -22.14
CA GLN A 19 -10.70 -14.40 -23.21
C GLN A 19 -11.36 -14.15 -24.58
N LYS A 20 -12.67 -14.32 -24.66
CA LYS A 20 -13.44 -14.03 -25.88
C LYS A 20 -13.29 -12.56 -26.31
N HIS A 21 -13.46 -11.62 -25.37
CA HIS A 21 -13.28 -10.20 -25.63
C HIS A 21 -11.86 -9.88 -26.12
N TYR A 22 -10.85 -10.50 -25.52
CA TYR A 22 -9.47 -10.37 -25.98
C TYR A 22 -9.29 -10.87 -27.41
N ASP A 23 -9.82 -12.05 -27.75
CA ASP A 23 -9.72 -12.63 -29.10
C ASP A 23 -10.43 -11.74 -30.14
N GLU A 24 -11.59 -11.15 -29.77
CA GLU A 24 -12.32 -10.19 -30.59
C GLU A 24 -11.48 -8.92 -30.83
N LEU A 25 -10.91 -8.32 -29.79
CA LEU A 25 -10.00 -7.17 -29.91
C LEU A 25 -8.78 -7.47 -30.81
N GLN A 26 -8.21 -8.67 -30.71
CA GLN A 26 -7.11 -9.10 -31.57
C GLN A 26 -7.55 -9.20 -33.03
N SER A 27 -8.73 -9.77 -33.28
CA SER A 27 -9.28 -9.92 -34.64
C SER A 27 -9.60 -8.57 -35.30
N GLU A 28 -10.02 -7.57 -34.52
CA GLU A 28 -10.27 -6.19 -34.97
C GLU A 28 -8.97 -5.42 -35.28
N GLY A 29 -7.84 -5.86 -34.72
CA GLY A 29 -6.57 -5.14 -34.77
C GLY A 29 -6.46 -4.08 -33.68
N ILE A 30 -5.72 -4.41 -32.61
CA ILE A 30 -5.51 -3.48 -31.49
C ILE A 30 -4.62 -2.31 -31.91
N SER A 31 -5.16 -1.10 -31.88
CA SER A 31 -4.40 0.13 -32.06
C SER A 31 -4.88 1.20 -31.09
N LEU A 32 -4.08 1.42 -30.03
CA LEU A 32 -4.38 2.47 -29.06
C LEU A 32 -4.47 3.85 -29.72
N LYS A 33 -3.60 4.14 -30.68
CA LYS A 33 -3.65 5.39 -31.46
C LYS A 33 -4.98 5.56 -32.19
N GLN A 34 -5.48 4.48 -32.81
CA GLN A 34 -6.76 4.51 -33.51
C GLN A 34 -7.91 4.69 -32.52
N TRP A 35 -7.89 4.01 -31.37
CA TRP A 35 -8.93 4.18 -30.36
C TRP A 35 -8.99 5.60 -29.78
N PHE A 36 -7.87 6.32 -29.70
CA PHE A 36 -7.88 7.75 -29.37
C PHE A 36 -8.39 8.63 -30.53
N ALA A 37 -8.11 8.24 -31.78
CA ALA A 37 -8.61 8.96 -32.95
C ALA A 37 -10.12 8.80 -33.14
N ASP A 38 -10.65 7.60 -32.81
CA ASP A 38 -12.07 7.25 -32.97
C ASP A 38 -12.95 7.74 -31.82
N ASP A 39 -12.38 7.96 -30.63
CA ASP A 39 -13.11 8.37 -29.43
C ASP A 39 -12.42 9.55 -28.75
N ALA A 40 -12.87 10.77 -29.08
CA ALA A 40 -12.36 12.02 -28.50
C ALA A 40 -12.56 12.09 -26.97
N ASP A 41 -13.57 11.40 -26.45
CA ASP A 41 -13.92 11.40 -25.02
C ASP A 41 -13.28 10.22 -24.27
N ARG A 42 -12.37 9.47 -24.90
CA ARG A 42 -11.74 8.28 -24.33
C ARG A 42 -11.08 8.54 -22.97
N VAL A 43 -10.42 9.69 -22.82
CA VAL A 43 -9.78 10.08 -21.55
C VAL A 43 -10.83 10.20 -20.46
N GLU A 44 -11.90 10.95 -20.70
CA GLU A 44 -12.98 11.14 -19.73
C GLU A 44 -13.65 9.81 -19.36
N LYS A 45 -13.96 8.97 -20.35
CA LYS A 45 -14.61 7.67 -20.14
C LYS A 45 -13.77 6.65 -19.36
N LEU A 46 -12.45 6.77 -19.39
CA LEU A 46 -11.51 5.83 -18.77
C LEU A 46 -10.69 6.47 -17.65
N SER A 47 -11.09 7.65 -17.18
CA SER A 47 -10.47 8.30 -16.03
C SER A 47 -11.48 8.47 -14.91
N PHE A 48 -11.00 8.43 -13.67
CA PHE A 48 -11.84 8.63 -12.50
C PHE A 48 -11.02 9.19 -11.35
N ASP A 49 -11.69 9.91 -10.47
CA ASP A 49 -11.10 10.44 -9.25
C ASP A 49 -11.45 9.54 -8.06
N ALA A 50 -10.49 9.37 -7.15
CA ALA A 50 -10.70 8.71 -5.87
C ALA A 50 -9.97 9.48 -4.76
N GLY A 51 -10.73 10.25 -3.99
CA GLY A 51 -10.16 11.22 -3.05
C GLY A 51 -9.35 12.28 -3.81
N ASP A 52 -8.11 12.49 -3.39
CA ASP A 52 -7.20 13.47 -4.01
C ASP A 52 -6.42 12.90 -5.22
N LEU A 53 -6.71 11.67 -5.63
CA LEU A 53 -6.00 10.97 -6.71
C LEU A 53 -6.84 10.94 -8.00
N HIS A 54 -6.19 11.26 -9.12
CA HIS A 54 -6.74 11.09 -10.46
C HIS A 54 -6.13 9.86 -11.14
N PHE A 55 -6.97 8.93 -11.58
CA PHE A 55 -6.55 7.73 -12.30
C PHE A 55 -6.94 7.86 -13.77
N ASP A 56 -5.96 7.81 -14.67
CA ASP A 56 -6.16 7.79 -16.12
C ASP A 56 -5.79 6.41 -16.68
N LEU A 57 -6.81 5.61 -17.04
CA LEU A 57 -6.63 4.30 -17.66
C LEU A 57 -6.66 4.35 -19.19
N SER A 58 -6.85 5.53 -19.80
CA SER A 58 -7.10 5.69 -21.24
C SER A 58 -5.97 5.19 -22.13
N LYS A 59 -4.74 5.19 -21.60
CA LYS A 59 -3.52 4.75 -22.30
C LYS A 59 -3.23 3.25 -22.16
N ASN A 60 -4.19 2.48 -21.65
CA ASN A 60 -4.13 1.03 -21.61
C ASN A 60 -4.87 0.42 -22.80
N LEU A 61 -4.55 -0.85 -23.12
CA LEU A 61 -5.21 -1.63 -24.16
C LEU A 61 -6.57 -2.18 -23.68
N ILE A 62 -7.43 -1.28 -23.21
CA ILE A 62 -8.74 -1.59 -22.67
C ILE A 62 -9.81 -0.70 -23.34
N LYS A 63 -11.02 -1.23 -23.47
CA LYS A 63 -12.24 -0.48 -23.81
C LYS A 63 -13.12 -0.38 -22.55
N PRO A 64 -14.15 0.49 -22.50
CA PRO A 64 -15.09 0.54 -21.37
C PRO A 64 -15.70 -0.83 -21.03
N GLU A 65 -16.01 -1.65 -22.04
CA GLU A 65 -16.46 -3.03 -21.87
C GLU A 65 -15.44 -3.91 -21.12
N THR A 66 -14.15 -3.73 -21.35
CA THR A 66 -13.10 -4.47 -20.63
C THR A 66 -13.18 -4.22 -19.12
N LEU A 67 -13.47 -2.98 -18.70
CA LEU A 67 -13.60 -2.65 -17.27
C LEU A 67 -14.80 -3.36 -16.64
N GLN A 68 -15.92 -3.43 -17.36
CA GLN A 68 -17.10 -4.15 -16.90
C GLN A 68 -16.80 -5.65 -16.74
N LEU A 69 -16.12 -6.26 -17.72
CA LEU A 69 -15.72 -7.67 -17.64
C LEU A 69 -14.74 -7.94 -16.48
N PHE A 70 -13.79 -7.04 -16.20
CA PHE A 70 -12.94 -7.15 -15.02
C PHE A 70 -13.73 -7.03 -13.72
N ALA A 71 -14.71 -6.12 -13.65
CA ALA A 71 -15.57 -5.96 -12.47
C ALA A 71 -16.42 -7.22 -12.24
N ASP A 72 -16.93 -7.85 -13.29
CA ASP A 72 -17.72 -9.07 -13.18
C ASP A 72 -16.84 -10.27 -12.77
N LEU A 73 -15.62 -10.40 -13.32
CA LEU A 73 -14.66 -11.39 -12.82
C LEU A 73 -14.34 -11.16 -11.33
N ALA A 74 -14.13 -9.91 -10.91
CA ALA A 74 -13.85 -9.57 -9.51
C ALA A 74 -14.99 -10.02 -8.56
N LYS A 75 -16.25 -9.85 -8.98
CA LYS A 75 -17.42 -10.36 -8.24
C LYS A 75 -17.45 -11.90 -8.23
N ALA A 76 -17.21 -12.53 -9.38
CA ALA A 76 -17.22 -14.00 -9.51
C ALA A 76 -16.18 -14.68 -8.60
N VAL A 77 -15.01 -14.06 -8.44
CA VAL A 77 -13.96 -14.53 -7.52
C VAL A 77 -14.13 -14.04 -6.07
N LYS A 78 -15.23 -13.34 -5.78
CA LYS A 78 -15.59 -12.84 -4.43
C LYS A 78 -14.53 -11.91 -3.84
N LEU A 79 -13.96 -11.03 -4.66
CA LEU A 79 -12.90 -10.11 -4.23
C LEU A 79 -13.37 -9.17 -3.10
N ASP A 80 -14.62 -8.73 -3.16
CA ASP A 80 -15.26 -7.90 -2.12
C ASP A 80 -15.39 -8.64 -0.79
N GLU A 81 -15.86 -9.91 -0.80
CA GLU A 81 -15.93 -10.75 0.40
C GLU A 81 -14.54 -10.96 1.00
N ARG A 82 -13.52 -11.23 0.16
CA ARG A 82 -12.12 -11.40 0.61
C ARG A 82 -11.53 -10.12 1.17
N THR A 83 -11.84 -8.99 0.56
CA THR A 83 -11.43 -7.68 1.05
C THR A 83 -12.07 -7.43 2.41
N LYS A 84 -13.38 -7.64 2.54
CA LYS A 84 -14.09 -7.52 3.82
C LYS A 84 -13.48 -8.44 4.89
N ALA A 85 -13.16 -9.68 4.55
CA ALA A 85 -12.52 -10.63 5.45
C ALA A 85 -11.14 -10.14 5.95
N MET A 86 -10.32 -9.55 5.07
CA MET A 86 -9.07 -8.90 5.46
C MET A 86 -9.33 -7.75 6.43
N TYR A 87 -10.24 -6.84 6.08
CA TYR A 87 -10.58 -5.66 6.89
C TYR A 87 -11.20 -6.01 8.24
N SER A 88 -11.85 -7.16 8.38
CA SER A 88 -12.45 -7.62 9.63
C SER A 88 -11.55 -8.54 10.45
N GLY A 89 -10.29 -8.74 10.04
CA GLY A 89 -9.33 -9.55 10.78
C GLY A 89 -9.53 -11.06 10.71
N VAL A 90 -10.22 -11.56 9.68
CA VAL A 90 -10.23 -13.00 9.42
C VAL A 90 -8.82 -13.45 9.03
N HIS A 91 -8.44 -14.66 9.45
CA HIS A 91 -7.14 -15.26 9.15
C HIS A 91 -7.00 -15.66 7.68
N ILE A 92 -6.83 -14.64 6.81
CA ILE A 92 -6.69 -14.82 5.36
C ILE A 92 -5.30 -15.30 4.96
N ASN A 93 -4.29 -15.09 5.81
CA ASN A 93 -3.00 -15.74 5.66
C ASN A 93 -3.10 -17.16 6.21
N ASN A 94 -3.50 -18.07 5.33
CA ASN A 94 -3.87 -19.44 5.68
C ASN A 94 -2.68 -20.34 6.00
N THR A 95 -1.50 -20.09 5.43
CA THR A 95 -0.31 -20.92 5.67
C THR A 95 0.28 -20.69 7.06
N GLU A 96 0.04 -19.52 7.64
CA GLU A 96 0.55 -19.15 8.96
C GLU A 96 -0.57 -18.95 9.99
N ASP A 97 -1.82 -19.10 9.56
CA ASP A 97 -3.04 -18.87 10.35
C ASP A 97 -3.04 -17.49 11.04
N ARG A 98 -2.93 -16.42 10.23
CA ARG A 98 -2.85 -15.04 10.73
C ARG A 98 -3.84 -14.09 10.06
N ALA A 99 -4.37 -13.16 10.84
CA ALA A 99 -5.01 -11.96 10.33
C ALA A 99 -4.00 -11.07 9.58
N VAL A 100 -4.49 -10.28 8.61
CA VAL A 100 -3.66 -9.33 7.83
C VAL A 100 -4.17 -7.91 8.09
N LEU A 101 -3.52 -7.20 9.02
CA LEU A 101 -4.08 -6.01 9.69
C LEU A 101 -3.28 -4.72 9.47
N HIS A 102 -2.55 -4.58 8.37
CA HIS A 102 -1.82 -3.33 8.07
C HIS A 102 -2.76 -2.11 7.99
N THR A 103 -4.04 -2.31 7.65
CA THR A 103 -5.07 -1.27 7.64
C THR A 103 -5.41 -0.78 9.06
N ALA A 104 -5.28 -1.62 10.09
CA ALA A 104 -5.50 -1.26 11.49
C ALA A 104 -4.57 -0.11 11.95
N LEU A 105 -3.35 -0.04 11.39
CA LEU A 105 -2.34 0.97 11.71
C LEU A 105 -2.77 2.41 11.36
N ARG A 106 -3.82 2.58 10.54
CA ARG A 106 -4.30 3.87 10.04
C ARG A 106 -5.80 4.09 10.29
N ARG A 107 -6.42 3.27 11.15
CA ARG A 107 -7.83 3.41 11.48
C ARG A 107 -8.11 4.69 12.28
N PRO A 108 -9.34 5.23 12.16
CA PRO A 108 -9.79 6.34 12.99
C PRO A 108 -9.74 5.98 14.49
N VAL A 109 -9.48 6.97 15.34
CA VAL A 109 -9.46 6.80 16.81
C VAL A 109 -10.83 6.39 17.34
N GLU A 110 -11.89 6.75 16.63
CA GLU A 110 -13.27 6.41 16.94
C GLU A 110 -13.55 4.90 16.89
N ASP A 111 -12.64 4.10 16.31
CA ASP A 111 -12.72 2.64 16.28
C ASP A 111 -12.12 1.95 17.52
N GLU A 112 -11.51 2.70 18.45
CA GLU A 112 -11.04 2.18 19.73
C GLU A 112 -12.19 1.49 20.49
N GLY A 113 -11.93 0.31 21.06
CA GLY A 113 -12.90 -0.54 21.73
C GLY A 113 -13.89 -1.26 20.81
N LYS A 114 -13.90 -0.95 19.50
CA LYS A 114 -14.84 -1.51 18.51
C LYS A 114 -14.17 -2.52 17.58
N TYR A 115 -12.88 -2.39 17.33
CA TYR A 115 -12.14 -3.23 16.41
C TYR A 115 -11.26 -4.25 17.15
N ILE A 116 -11.90 -5.33 17.57
CA ILE A 116 -11.29 -6.42 18.34
C ILE A 116 -10.98 -7.59 17.42
N VAL A 117 -9.70 -7.97 17.34
CA VAL A 117 -9.24 -9.16 16.59
C VAL A 117 -8.47 -10.04 17.57
N ASP A 118 -8.77 -11.33 17.61
CA ASP A 118 -8.17 -12.29 18.56
C ASP A 118 -8.24 -11.88 20.04
N GLY A 119 -9.33 -11.18 20.41
CA GLY A 119 -9.54 -10.67 21.77
C GLY A 119 -8.74 -9.41 22.11
N GLN A 120 -8.00 -8.85 21.16
CA GLN A 120 -7.16 -7.67 21.33
C GLN A 120 -7.75 -6.44 20.64
N ASP A 121 -7.76 -5.31 21.34
CA ASP A 121 -8.13 -4.02 20.78
C ASP A 121 -6.93 -3.43 20.01
N THR A 122 -6.86 -3.81 18.74
CA THR A 122 -5.72 -3.43 17.88
C THR A 122 -5.65 -1.92 17.64
N VAL A 123 -6.77 -1.20 17.68
CA VAL A 123 -6.77 0.27 17.51
C VAL A 123 -6.13 0.91 18.73
N LYS A 124 -6.53 0.50 19.93
CA LYS A 124 -5.91 0.98 21.17
C LYS A 124 -4.40 0.79 21.19
N ASP A 125 -3.91 -0.42 20.86
CA ASP A 125 -2.47 -0.71 20.87
C ASP A 125 -1.69 0.15 19.86
N VAL A 126 -2.29 0.38 18.68
CA VAL A 126 -1.73 1.29 17.66
C VAL A 126 -1.68 2.70 18.20
N ARG A 127 -2.74 3.20 18.85
CA ARG A 127 -2.79 4.55 19.42
C ARG A 127 -1.73 4.74 20.50
N GLU A 128 -1.63 3.83 21.46
CA GLU A 128 -0.61 3.88 22.51
C GLU A 128 0.80 3.91 21.93
N THR A 129 1.04 3.15 20.86
CA THR A 129 2.34 3.13 20.17
C THR A 129 2.60 4.43 19.41
N LEU A 130 1.62 4.97 18.68
CA LEU A 130 1.73 6.24 17.97
C LEU A 130 2.01 7.40 18.94
N ASP A 131 1.32 7.45 20.08
CA ASP A 131 1.52 8.49 21.09
C ASP A 131 2.94 8.45 21.66
N ARG A 132 3.49 7.26 21.91
CA ARG A 132 4.90 7.08 22.31
C ARG A 132 5.87 7.51 21.21
N ILE A 133 5.58 7.19 19.95
CA ILE A 133 6.40 7.61 18.80
C ILE A 133 6.42 9.13 18.69
N TYR A 134 5.27 9.79 18.77
CA TYR A 134 5.18 11.25 18.67
C TYR A 134 5.87 11.94 19.84
N ALA A 135 5.63 11.51 21.07
CA ALA A 135 6.30 12.06 22.24
C ALA A 135 7.83 11.94 22.15
N PHE A 136 8.34 10.82 21.63
CA PHE A 136 9.77 10.66 21.39
C PHE A 136 10.27 11.57 20.26
N ALA A 137 9.59 11.58 19.12
CA ALA A 137 9.96 12.38 17.96
C ALA A 137 9.99 13.88 18.30
N ASP A 138 9.03 14.38 19.07
CA ASP A 138 8.99 15.79 19.49
C ASP A 138 10.18 16.17 20.37
N LYS A 139 10.60 15.30 21.29
CA LYS A 139 11.80 15.51 22.12
C LYS A 139 13.08 15.55 21.28
N VAL A 140 13.19 14.67 20.29
CA VAL A 140 14.33 14.65 19.36
C VAL A 140 14.35 15.92 18.51
N ARG A 141 13.21 16.31 17.94
CA ARG A 141 13.06 17.50 17.08
C ARG A 141 13.29 18.81 17.84
N SER A 142 12.85 18.93 19.09
CA SER A 142 13.08 20.11 19.91
C SER A 142 14.55 20.25 20.37
N GLY A 143 15.25 19.12 20.44
CA GLY A 143 16.58 19.00 21.03
C GLY A 143 16.57 18.84 22.55
N GLU A 144 15.42 18.58 23.17
CA GLU A 144 15.35 18.09 24.55
C GLU A 144 16.07 16.75 24.69
N TRP A 145 15.91 15.87 23.69
CA TRP A 145 16.65 14.62 23.63
C TRP A 145 18.05 14.87 23.07
N THR A 146 19.06 14.77 23.92
CA THR A 146 20.46 14.98 23.56
C THR A 146 21.24 13.67 23.54
N GLY A 147 22.32 13.65 22.76
CA GLY A 147 23.33 12.59 22.86
C GLY A 147 24.13 12.69 24.17
N VAL A 148 25.04 11.74 24.37
CA VAL A 148 25.89 11.65 25.59
C VAL A 148 26.72 12.92 25.87
N THR A 149 27.01 13.71 24.84
CA THR A 149 27.76 14.98 24.98
C THR A 149 26.87 16.19 25.24
N GLY A 150 25.55 16.01 25.45
CA GLY A 150 24.58 17.10 25.58
C GLY A 150 24.27 17.83 24.28
N ARG A 151 24.75 17.34 23.13
CA ARG A 151 24.43 17.91 21.81
C ARG A 151 23.10 17.38 21.30
N LYS A 152 22.38 18.21 20.54
CA LYS A 152 21.15 17.83 19.85
C LYS A 152 21.43 16.72 18.83
N ILE A 153 20.40 15.93 18.52
CA ILE A 153 20.48 14.91 17.47
C ILE A 153 20.31 15.60 16.11
N GLU A 154 21.26 15.39 15.21
CA GLU A 154 21.23 15.93 13.84
C GLU A 154 21.12 14.82 12.77
N THR A 155 21.37 13.57 13.17
CA THR A 155 21.34 12.41 12.28
C THR A 155 20.72 11.22 12.98
N VAL A 156 19.74 10.59 12.33
CA VAL A 156 19.16 9.31 12.73
C VAL A 156 19.63 8.24 11.76
N VAL A 157 20.10 7.11 12.27
CA VAL A 157 20.53 5.97 11.46
C VAL A 157 19.52 4.84 11.65
N ASN A 158 18.74 4.56 10.60
CA ASN A 158 17.86 3.39 10.55
C ASN A 158 18.68 2.16 10.16
N ILE A 159 18.53 1.06 10.89
CA ILE A 159 19.18 -0.21 10.61
C ILE A 159 18.09 -1.27 10.42
N GLY A 160 17.91 -1.73 9.19
CA GLY A 160 16.84 -2.66 8.85
C GLY A 160 16.95 -3.12 7.40
N ILE A 161 16.35 -4.25 7.06
CA ILE A 161 16.38 -4.81 5.70
C ILE A 161 14.97 -5.07 5.19
N GLY A 162 14.78 -4.99 3.87
CA GLY A 162 13.51 -5.30 3.21
C GLY A 162 12.38 -4.39 3.68
N GLY A 163 11.33 -4.98 4.27
CA GLY A 163 10.17 -4.23 4.76
C GLY A 163 10.50 -3.20 5.85
N SER A 164 11.57 -3.42 6.63
CA SER A 164 12.02 -2.50 7.68
C SER A 164 12.89 -1.35 7.16
N ASP A 165 13.09 -1.25 5.84
CA ASP A 165 13.94 -0.24 5.21
C ASP A 165 13.26 0.47 4.03
N LEU A 166 12.75 -0.31 3.06
CA LEU A 166 12.22 0.22 1.80
C LEU A 166 11.10 1.25 2.01
N GLY A 167 10.17 0.97 2.92
CA GLY A 167 9.09 1.90 3.27
C GLY A 167 9.61 3.20 3.88
N PRO A 168 10.38 3.14 4.98
CA PRO A 168 11.06 4.31 5.56
C PRO A 168 11.87 5.14 4.57
N VAL A 169 12.72 4.51 3.75
CA VAL A 169 13.54 5.20 2.73
C VAL A 169 12.65 5.93 1.72
N MET A 170 11.63 5.25 1.19
CA MET A 170 10.72 5.82 0.19
C MET A 170 10.01 7.07 0.73
N VAL A 171 9.43 6.98 1.93
CA VAL A 171 8.69 8.11 2.54
C VAL A 171 9.65 9.27 2.85
N TYR A 172 10.85 8.98 3.36
CA TYR A 172 11.84 10.00 3.65
C TYR A 172 12.27 10.76 2.40
N GLU A 173 12.63 10.07 1.31
CA GLU A 173 13.04 10.76 0.08
C GLU A 173 11.87 11.51 -0.59
N ALA A 174 10.66 10.94 -0.58
CA ALA A 174 9.48 11.59 -1.16
C ALA A 174 9.08 12.88 -0.40
N LEU A 175 9.21 12.88 0.93
CA LEU A 175 8.80 14.01 1.78
C LEU A 175 9.96 14.92 2.22
N LYS A 176 11.18 14.64 1.75
CA LYS A 176 12.39 15.41 2.07
C LYS A 176 12.25 16.93 1.89
N PRO A 177 11.56 17.46 0.86
CA PRO A 177 11.37 18.91 0.71
C PRO A 177 10.56 19.55 1.85
N TYR A 178 9.80 18.77 2.61
CA TYR A 178 9.00 19.23 3.75
C TYR A 178 9.73 19.08 5.10
N ALA A 179 10.94 18.52 5.12
CA ALA A 179 11.70 18.31 6.34
C ALA A 179 12.18 19.65 6.93
N ASP A 180 11.88 19.89 8.20
CA ASP A 180 12.03 21.18 8.88
C ASP A 180 12.84 21.11 10.20
N ALA A 181 13.07 19.92 10.73
CA ALA A 181 13.74 19.75 12.03
C ALA A 181 15.26 19.81 11.99
N GLY A 182 15.87 19.98 10.81
CA GLY A 182 17.34 19.93 10.67
C GLY A 182 17.94 18.55 11.01
N ILE A 183 17.13 17.49 10.99
CA ILE A 183 17.56 16.11 11.22
C ILE A 183 17.61 15.39 9.88
N SER A 184 18.75 14.76 9.59
CA SER A 184 18.92 13.87 8.44
C SER A 184 18.71 12.41 8.83
N ALA A 185 18.16 11.60 7.92
CA ALA A 185 18.08 10.17 8.09
C ALA A 185 19.09 9.46 7.17
N ARG A 186 19.74 8.42 7.70
CA ARG A 186 20.61 7.50 6.95
C ARG A 186 20.10 6.08 7.17
N TYR A 187 20.32 5.23 6.18
CA TYR A 187 19.74 3.88 6.13
C TYR A 187 20.85 2.87 5.88
N ILE A 188 21.00 1.94 6.80
CA ILE A 188 21.90 0.78 6.69
C ILE A 188 21.00 -0.44 6.56
N SER A 189 21.12 -1.13 5.43
CA SER A 189 20.28 -2.28 5.12
C SER A 189 21.03 -3.51 4.68
N ASN A 190 22.31 -3.36 4.34
CA ASN A 190 23.14 -4.46 3.92
C ASN A 190 24.04 -4.97 5.06
N ILE A 191 24.33 -6.28 5.04
CA ILE A 191 25.33 -6.91 5.91
C ILE A 191 26.76 -6.61 5.44
N ASP A 192 26.93 -6.18 4.19
CA ASP A 192 28.21 -5.71 3.68
C ASP A 192 28.74 -4.55 4.56
N PRO A 193 29.93 -4.68 5.18
CA PRO A 193 30.49 -3.65 6.05
C PRO A 193 30.68 -2.30 5.35
N ASN A 194 30.74 -2.27 4.01
CA ASN A 194 30.82 -1.02 3.25
C ASN A 194 29.58 -0.13 3.44
N ASP A 195 28.38 -0.72 3.62
CA ASP A 195 27.15 0.06 3.81
C ASP A 195 27.20 0.80 5.15
N LEU A 196 27.56 0.11 6.23
CA LEU A 196 27.81 0.74 7.52
C LEU A 196 28.90 1.83 7.42
N ALA A 197 30.02 1.53 6.77
CA ALA A 197 31.15 2.45 6.66
C ALA A 197 30.76 3.75 5.94
N GLU A 198 30.06 3.68 4.82
CA GLU A 198 29.66 4.86 4.06
C GLU A 198 28.54 5.65 4.75
N LYS A 199 27.58 4.97 5.39
CA LYS A 199 26.47 5.63 6.09
C LYS A 199 26.87 6.24 7.43
N THR A 200 27.98 5.81 8.02
CA THR A 200 28.49 6.38 9.29
C THR A 200 29.61 7.39 9.10
N LYS A 201 30.06 7.61 7.85
CA LYS A 201 31.08 8.60 7.51
C LYS A 201 30.64 10.01 7.92
N GLY A 202 31.52 10.72 8.65
CA GLY A 202 31.28 12.04 9.22
C GLY A 202 32.46 12.50 10.05
#